data_AF-A0A9Q0E5U9-F1
#
_entry.id   AF-A0A9Q0E5U9-F1
#
_cell.length_a   1.000
_cell.length_b   1.000
_cell.length_c   1.000
_cell.angle_alpha   90.00
_cell.angle_beta   90.00
_cell.angle_gamma   90.00
#
_symmetry.space_group_name_H-M   'P 1'
#
loop_
_entity.id
_entity.type
_entity.pdbx_description
1 polymer ?
#
loop_
_entity_poly.entity_id
_entity_poly.type
_entity_poly.pdbx_seq_one_letter_code
_entity_poly.pdbx_strand_id
1 'polypeptide(L)'
;MALREIRRYQKSTELIRKLPFQRLVREISQDFKTDLRFQSSAVMVLQEASEAYLGLSHPQTVRLTNEPMYPVQPVKDPKKQLSNYLWAQYSISPASKG
;
A
#
# COMPACT_ATOMS: atom_id res chain seq x y z
N MET A 1 -4.92 -3.00 -23.05
CA MET A 1 -4.78 -4.16 -22.15
C MET A 1 -5.05 -3.78 -20.69
N ALA A 2 -4.41 -2.74 -20.16
CA ALA A 2 -4.60 -2.25 -18.78
C ALA A 2 -6.05 -2.01 -18.34
N LEU A 3 -6.90 -1.34 -19.14
CA LEU A 3 -8.31 -1.08 -18.75
C LEU A 3 -9.15 -2.35 -18.61
N ARG A 4 -8.84 -3.40 -19.37
CA ARG A 4 -9.52 -4.70 -19.28
C ARG A 4 -9.10 -5.44 -18.00
N GLU A 5 -7.83 -5.34 -17.63
CA GLU A 5 -7.28 -5.88 -16.38
C GLU A 5 -7.83 -5.15 -15.15
N ILE A 6 -7.87 -3.81 -15.18
CA ILE A 6 -8.48 -3.00 -14.12
C ILE A 6 -9.94 -3.41 -13.89
N ARG A 7 -10.74 -3.52 -14.96
CA ARG A 7 -12.14 -3.97 -14.84
C ARG A 7 -12.27 -5.41 -14.34
N ARG A 8 -11.32 -6.29 -14.67
CA ARG A 8 -11.28 -7.66 -14.16
C ARG A 8 -10.98 -7.68 -12.67
N TYR A 9 -9.90 -7.02 -12.23
CA TYR A 9 -9.48 -6.94 -10.82
C TYR A 9 -10.44 -6.13 -9.95
N GLN A 10 -11.17 -5.17 -10.51
CA GLN A 10 -12.25 -4.47 -9.78
C GLN A 10 -13.50 -5.34 -9.59
N LYS A 11 -13.73 -6.33 -10.46
CA LYS A 11 -14.89 -7.22 -10.42
C LYS A 11 -14.62 -8.52 -9.66
N SER A 12 -13.35 -8.92 -9.57
CA SER A 12 -12.90 -10.07 -8.78
C SER A 12 -12.13 -9.60 -7.56
N THR A 13 -12.53 -10.00 -6.36
CA THR A 13 -11.67 -9.98 -5.18
C THR A 13 -10.61 -11.07 -5.33
N GLU A 14 -9.60 -10.83 -6.16
CA GLU A 14 -8.40 -11.68 -6.20
C GLU A 14 -7.59 -11.41 -4.92
N LEU A 15 -7.93 -12.20 -3.90
CA LEU A 15 -7.24 -12.19 -2.61
C LEU A 15 -5.78 -12.63 -2.80
N ILE A 16 -4.90 -12.14 -1.92
CA ILE A 16 -3.56 -12.66 -1.74
C ILE A 16 -3.66 -14.18 -1.51
N ARG A 17 -2.76 -14.95 -2.11
CA ARG A 17 -2.78 -16.42 -1.96
C ARG A 17 -2.62 -16.78 -0.48
N LYS A 18 -3.58 -17.56 0.05
CA LYS A 18 -3.68 -17.89 1.50
C LYS A 18 -2.43 -18.57 2.07
N LEU A 19 -1.86 -19.55 1.35
CA LEU A 19 -0.73 -20.34 1.88
C LEU A 19 0.58 -19.54 1.99
N PRO A 20 1.01 -18.76 0.97
CA PRO A 20 2.12 -17.83 1.12
C PRO A 20 1.90 -16.79 2.23
N PHE A 21 0.70 -16.21 2.32
CA PHE A 21 0.38 -15.24 3.37
C PHE A 21 0.49 -15.85 4.77
N GLN A 22 -0.05 -17.06 4.96
CA GLN A 22 0.06 -17.79 6.22
C GLN A 22 1.50 -18.10 6.61
N ARG A 23 2.38 -18.42 5.64
CA ARG A 23 3.81 -18.64 5.90
C ARG A 23 4.49 -17.36 6.37
N LEU A 24 4.22 -16.25 5.70
CA LEU A 24 4.75 -14.93 6.06
C LEU A 24 4.33 -14.50 7.46
N VAL A 25 3.04 -14.66 7.81
CA VAL A 25 2.54 -14.36 9.17
C VAL A 25 3.31 -15.15 10.23
N ARG A 26 3.60 -16.43 9.97
CA ARG A 26 4.36 -17.28 10.90
C ARG A 26 5.81 -16.84 11.02
N GLU A 27 6.47 -16.58 9.90
CA GLU A 27 7.85 -16.10 9.84
C GLU A 27 8.02 -14.83 10.68
N ILE A 28 7.20 -13.81 10.43
CA ILE A 28 7.25 -12.53 11.18
C ILE A 28 6.95 -12.77 12.66
N SER A 29 5.95 -13.58 12.99
CA SER A 29 5.55 -13.80 14.39
C SER A 29 6.63 -14.51 15.22
N GLN A 30 7.46 -15.33 14.57
CA GLN A 30 8.51 -16.10 15.22
C GLN A 30 9.57 -15.18 15.83
N ASP A 31 9.82 -14.02 15.22
CA ASP A 31 10.76 -13.01 15.72
C ASP A 31 10.30 -12.36 17.02
N PHE A 32 9.00 -12.39 17.31
CA PHE A 32 8.43 -11.82 18.54
C PHE A 32 8.25 -12.87 19.64
N LYS A 33 7.81 -14.08 19.27
CA LYS A 33 7.64 -15.18 20.20
C LYS A 33 7.64 -16.51 19.46
N THR A 34 8.50 -17.43 19.92
CA THR A 34 8.59 -18.77 19.37
C THR A 34 7.38 -19.61 19.77
N ASP A 35 7.03 -20.59 18.91
CA ASP A 35 5.98 -21.59 19.14
C ASP A 35 4.54 -21.05 19.24
N LEU A 36 4.27 -19.89 18.65
CA LEU A 36 2.92 -19.36 18.52
C LEU A 36 2.05 -20.22 17.59
N ARG A 37 0.86 -20.57 18.08
CA ARG A 37 -0.18 -21.24 17.28
C ARG A 37 -1.26 -20.24 16.93
N PHE A 38 -1.53 -20.11 15.63
CA PHE A 38 -2.60 -19.26 15.12
C PHE A 38 -3.87 -20.08 14.89
N GLN A 39 -5.01 -19.53 15.33
CA GLN A 39 -6.31 -19.98 14.87
C GLN A 39 -6.48 -19.65 13.38
N SER A 40 -7.18 -20.49 12.63
CA SER A 40 -7.43 -20.25 11.20
C SER A 40 -8.16 -18.93 10.93
N SER A 41 -9.09 -18.54 11.80
CA SER A 41 -9.81 -17.27 11.74
C SER A 41 -8.89 -16.06 11.94
N ALA A 42 -7.90 -16.15 12.83
CA ALA A 42 -6.95 -15.07 13.06
C ALA A 42 -6.12 -14.76 11.81
N VAL A 43 -5.66 -15.79 11.10
CA VAL A 43 -4.92 -15.62 9.83
C VAL A 43 -5.80 -14.98 8.75
N MET A 44 -7.08 -15.35 8.69
CA MET A 44 -8.03 -14.74 7.76
C MET A 44 -8.25 -13.25 8.05
N VAL A 45 -8.45 -12.88 9.32
CA VAL A 45 -8.62 -11.47 9.72
C VAL A 45 -7.37 -10.65 9.39
N LEU A 46 -6.18 -11.20 9.64
CA LEU A 46 -4.93 -10.54 9.27
C LEU A 46 -4.81 -10.33 7.76
N GLN A 47 -5.27 -11.31 6.97
CA GLN A 47 -5.28 -11.20 5.52
C GLN A 47 -6.24 -10.10 5.05
N GLU A 48 -7.47 -10.09 5.55
CA GLU A 48 -8.48 -9.08 5.21
C GLU A 48 -8.02 -7.68 5.59
N ALA A 49 -7.44 -7.51 6.79
CA ALA A 49 -6.90 -6.23 7.24
C ALA A 49 -5.72 -5.77 6.37
N SER A 50 -4.83 -6.69 5.98
CA SER A 50 -3.68 -6.38 5.13
C SER A 50 -4.11 -5.98 3.71
N GLU A 51 -5.07 -6.70 3.13
CA GLU A 51 -5.61 -6.38 1.81
C GLU A 51 -6.42 -5.10 1.81
N ALA A 52 -7.20 -4.83 2.86
CA ALA A 52 -7.88 -3.56 3.04
C ALA A 52 -6.87 -2.42 3.16
N TYR A 53 -5.79 -2.61 3.93
CA TYR A 53 -4.71 -1.62 4.03
C TYR A 53 -4.01 -1.40 2.69
N LEU A 54 -3.66 -2.46 1.95
CA LEU A 54 -3.01 -2.36 0.64
C LEU A 54 -3.93 -1.73 -0.41
N GLY A 55 -5.21 -2.13 -0.43
CA GLY A 55 -6.24 -1.56 -1.29
C GLY A 55 -6.54 -0.09 -0.97
N LEU A 56 -6.47 0.32 0.30
CA LEU A 56 -6.64 1.72 0.72
C LEU A 56 -5.36 2.53 0.47
N SER A 57 -4.18 1.92 0.63
CA SER A 57 -2.87 2.50 0.27
C SER A 57 -2.72 2.69 -1.24
N HIS A 58 -3.55 1.99 -2.02
CA HIS A 58 -3.78 2.23 -3.43
C HIS A 58 -5.11 2.97 -3.58
N PRO A 59 -5.19 4.27 -3.23
CA PRO A 59 -6.38 5.03 -3.58
C PRO A 59 -6.63 4.79 -5.07
N GLN A 60 -7.82 4.34 -5.43
CA GLN A 60 -8.29 4.43 -6.81
C GLN A 60 -8.29 5.92 -7.16
N THR A 61 -7.12 6.40 -7.55
CA THR A 61 -6.92 7.72 -8.10
C THR A 61 -7.05 7.55 -9.61
N VAL A 62 -8.13 6.88 -10.04
CA VAL A 62 -8.75 7.26 -11.31
C VAL A 62 -9.51 8.54 -11.01
N ARG A 63 -8.77 9.61 -10.70
CA ARG A 63 -9.37 10.93 -10.71
C ARG A 63 -9.69 11.19 -12.17
N LEU A 64 -10.93 11.60 -12.42
CA LEU A 64 -11.34 12.32 -13.63
C LEU A 64 -10.64 13.70 -13.71
N THR A 65 -9.40 13.82 -13.23
CA THR A 65 -8.58 15.01 -13.25
C THR A 65 -7.28 14.65 -13.93
N ASN A 66 -6.91 15.40 -14.96
CA ASN A 66 -5.76 15.20 -15.83
C ASN A 66 -4.40 15.44 -15.12
N GLU A 67 -4.25 14.98 -13.88
CA GLU A 67 -3.02 15.09 -13.11
C GLU A 67 -2.13 13.87 -13.38
N PRO A 68 -0.84 14.05 -13.68
CA PRO A 68 0.07 12.94 -13.95
C PRO A 68 0.21 12.05 -12.71
N MET A 69 -0.11 10.77 -12.88
CA MET A 69 0.01 9.75 -11.84
C MET A 69 1.49 9.49 -11.53
N TYR A 70 2.00 10.05 -10.43
CA TYR A 70 3.36 9.73 -9.98
C TYR A 70 3.44 8.27 -9.50
N PRO A 71 4.47 7.50 -9.92
CA PRO A 71 4.65 6.14 -9.43
C PRO A 71 4.82 6.16 -7.91
N VAL A 72 4.08 5.30 -7.20
CA VAL A 72 4.25 5.08 -5.76
C VAL A 72 5.64 4.48 -5.54
N GLN A 73 6.62 5.34 -5.23
CA GLN A 73 7.95 4.89 -4.85
C GLN A 73 7.92 4.43 -3.39
N PRO A 74 8.67 3.38 -3.02
CA PRO A 74 8.83 3.00 -1.62
C PRO A 74 9.34 4.21 -0.84
N VAL A 75 8.61 4.57 0.23
CA VAL A 75 8.92 5.72 1.08
C VAL A 75 10.19 5.38 1.87
N LYS A 76 11.35 5.69 1.30
CA LYS A 76 12.65 5.48 1.95
C LYS A 76 12.85 6.39 3.15
N ASP A 77 12.24 7.57 3.13
CA ASP A 77 12.24 8.54 4.23
C ASP A 77 10.90 9.31 4.24
N PRO A 78 10.01 9.04 5.22
CA PRO A 78 8.69 9.64 5.28
C PRO A 78 8.72 11.17 5.38
N LYS A 79 9.74 11.72 6.07
CA LYS A 79 9.87 13.17 6.27
C LYS A 79 10.28 13.86 4.98
N LYS A 80 11.19 13.25 4.22
CA LYS A 80 11.63 13.79 2.93
C LYS A 80 10.50 13.78 1.90
N GLN A 81 9.69 12.73 1.89
CA GLN A 81 8.57 12.61 0.94
C GLN A 81 7.42 13.58 1.27
N LEU A 82 7.09 13.75 2.56
CA LEU A 82 6.15 14.77 3.01
C LEU A 82 6.65 16.18 2.68
N SER A 83 7.94 16.45 2.92
CA SER A 83 8.57 17.73 2.55
C SER A 83 8.48 17.99 1.04
N ASN A 84 8.77 16.99 0.20
CA ASN A 84 8.66 17.11 -1.26
C ASN A 84 7.21 17.29 -1.74
N TYR A 85 6.26 16.60 -1.12
CA TYR A 85 4.84 16.72 -1.44
C TYR A 85 4.30 18.11 -1.07
N LEU A 86 4.64 18.60 0.12
CA LEU A 86 4.31 19.95 0.55
C LEU A 86 5.01 21.01 -0.30
N TRP A 87 6.28 20.78 -0.70
CA TRP A 87 7.01 21.62 -1.65
C TRP A 87 6.30 21.74 -3.00
N ALA A 88 5.87 20.60 -3.58
CA ALA A 88 5.19 20.55 -4.87
C ALA A 88 3.77 21.14 -4.82
N GLN A 89 3.06 20.99 -3.69
CA GLN A 89 1.67 21.44 -3.56
C GLN A 89 1.55 22.92 -3.15
N TYR A 90 2.53 23.45 -2.40
CA TYR A 90 2.44 24.79 -1.83
C TYR A 90 3.45 25.81 -2.37
N SER A 91 4.36 25.41 -3.28
CA SER A 91 5.32 26.29 -3.98
C SER A 91 5.72 27.53 -3.18
N ILE A 92 6.30 27.32 -1.99
CA ILE A 92 6.91 28.41 -1.24
C ILE A 92 8.25 28.66 -1.95
N SER A 93 8.33 29.72 -2.76
CA SER A 93 9.59 30.14 -3.37
C SER A 93 10.68 30.22 -2.30
N PRO A 94 11.90 29.70 -2.54
CA PRO A 94 13.03 30.14 -1.75
C PRO A 94 13.18 31.63 -2.05
N ALA A 95 13.10 32.46 -1.02
CA ALA A 95 13.55 33.84 -1.10
C ALA A 95 14.92 33.85 -1.81
N SER A 96 15.04 34.66 -2.86
CA SER A 96 16.33 34.84 -3.52
C SER A 96 17.34 35.27 -2.45
N LYS A 97 18.40 34.49 -2.29
CA LYS A 97 19.66 35.05 -1.85
C LYS A 97 20.38 35.45 -3.13
N GLY A 98 20.32 36.75 -3.40
CA GLY A 98 20.83 37.43 -4.60
C GLY A 98 20.15 38.76 -4.71
#